data_AF-A0A382K5M6-F1
#
_entry.id   AF-A0A382K5M6-F1
#
_cell.length_a   1.000
_cell.length_b   1.000
_cell.length_c   1.000
_cell.angle_alpha   90.00
_cell.angle_beta   90.00
_cell.angle_gamma   90.00
#
_symmetry.space_group_name_H-M   'P 1'
#
loop_
_entity.id
_entity.type
_entity.pdbx_description
1 polymer ?
#
loop_
_entity_poly.entity_id
_entity_poly.type
_entity_poly.pdbx_seq_one_letter_code
_entity_poly.pdbx_strand_id
1 'polypeptide(L)'
;IVTGTERSQNMRSVIDYSPFLRACLLNLDAWVTQGVEPPYSKHPRIKEGTLVSPSELSRVFSQIRGANYPKRHAIPRRRGFLPEDGTEHPEILPPEVGEAYGGLVPAVNSDGNETAGIIAPEIAVPLATHTGWTLRHPDIGGESQLLMFAGGTIPFCSTEHERREVGDHRPSIEERYSDRRDYLDKVRVEAEELVEQHYLLKRDIDISLELASRMWDYFVSGKTQE
;
A
#
# COMPACT_ATOMS: atom_id res chain seq x y z
N ILE A 1 -16.02 -16.59 -3.15
CA ILE A 1 -14.54 -16.41 -3.24
C ILE A 1 -14.09 -17.25 -4.42
N VAL A 2 -13.71 -16.62 -5.53
CA VAL A 2 -13.33 -17.34 -6.75
C VAL A 2 -12.07 -18.16 -6.45
N THR A 3 -12.16 -19.47 -6.56
CA THR A 3 -11.04 -20.42 -6.49
C THR A 3 -10.22 -20.36 -7.78
N GLY A 4 -9.67 -19.19 -8.06
CA GLY A 4 -8.55 -18.99 -8.97
C GLY A 4 -7.38 -18.59 -8.10
N THR A 5 -6.47 -19.53 -7.87
CA THR A 5 -5.28 -19.33 -7.03
C THR A 5 -4.44 -18.22 -7.65
N GLU A 6 -4.59 -16.98 -7.20
CA GLU A 6 -3.61 -15.93 -7.46
C GLU A 6 -2.36 -16.36 -6.68
N ARG A 7 -1.48 -17.09 -7.37
CA ARG A 7 -0.24 -17.69 -6.89
C ARG A 7 0.76 -16.60 -6.48
N SER A 8 0.40 -15.90 -5.42
CA SER A 8 1.13 -14.87 -4.71
C SER A 8 1.74 -15.46 -3.46
N GLN A 9 2.89 -14.92 -3.05
CA GLN A 9 3.57 -15.33 -1.82
C GLN A 9 2.78 -14.95 -0.57
N ASN A 10 2.24 -13.74 -0.53
CA ASN A 10 1.41 -13.23 0.56
C ASN A 10 -0.04 -13.11 0.09
N MET A 11 -0.98 -13.05 1.03
CA MET A 11 -2.37 -12.74 0.71
C MET A 11 -2.42 -11.45 -0.11
N ARG A 12 -3.29 -11.40 -1.12
CA ARG A 12 -3.41 -10.22 -1.99
C ARG A 12 -3.86 -8.99 -1.20
N SER A 13 -3.55 -7.81 -1.74
CA SER A 13 -4.02 -6.56 -1.17
C SER A 13 -5.53 -6.60 -0.98
N VAL A 14 -5.97 -6.26 0.22
CA VAL A 14 -7.38 -6.14 0.61
C VAL A 14 -7.85 -4.68 0.63
N ILE A 15 -6.99 -3.74 0.27
CA ILE A 15 -7.29 -2.31 0.26
C ILE A 15 -8.26 -2.00 -0.89
N ASP A 16 -9.43 -1.48 -0.56
CA ASP A 16 -10.40 -0.98 -1.53
C ASP A 16 -10.27 0.55 -1.70
N TYR A 17 -9.72 0.98 -2.84
CA TYR A 17 -9.56 2.39 -3.17
C TYR A 17 -10.78 2.99 -3.91
N SER A 18 -11.83 2.20 -4.16
CA SER A 18 -13.04 2.64 -4.88
C SER A 18 -13.75 3.84 -4.22
N PRO A 19 -13.84 3.95 -2.87
CA PRO A 19 -14.40 5.12 -2.22
C PRO A 19 -13.63 6.42 -2.54
N PHE A 20 -12.31 6.37 -2.60
CA PHE A 20 -11.48 7.53 -2.94
C PHE A 20 -11.71 7.98 -4.39
N LEU A 21 -11.80 7.04 -5.34
CA LEU A 21 -12.10 7.39 -6.74
C LEU A 21 -13.46 8.05 -6.90
N ARG A 22 -14.45 7.58 -6.15
CA ARG A 22 -15.78 8.16 -6.11
C ARG A 22 -15.78 9.59 -5.57
N ALA A 23 -15.05 9.84 -4.48
CA ALA A 23 -14.88 11.20 -3.95
C ALA A 23 -14.17 12.10 -4.96
N CYS A 24 -13.07 11.63 -5.58
CA CYS A 24 -12.37 12.36 -6.64
C CYS A 24 -13.27 12.73 -7.82
N LEU A 25 -14.17 11.82 -8.24
CA LEU A 25 -15.12 12.10 -9.32
C LEU A 25 -16.12 13.21 -8.94
N LEU A 26 -16.64 13.22 -7.72
CA LEU A 26 -17.54 14.29 -7.27
C LEU A 26 -16.81 15.62 -7.07
N ASN A 27 -15.57 15.58 -6.59
CA ASN A 27 -14.74 16.79 -6.48
C ASN A 27 -14.46 17.39 -7.87
N LEU A 28 -14.20 16.55 -8.89
CA LEU A 28 -14.04 16.99 -10.27
C LEU A 28 -15.33 17.64 -10.80
N ASP A 29 -16.49 17.01 -10.57
CA ASP A 29 -17.78 17.56 -10.99
C ASP A 29 -18.06 18.91 -10.33
N ALA A 30 -17.87 19.02 -9.01
CA ALA A 30 -18.06 20.27 -8.26
C ALA A 30 -17.10 21.38 -8.76
N TRP A 31 -15.86 21.03 -9.10
CA TRP A 31 -14.92 21.98 -9.66
C TRP A 31 -15.37 22.51 -11.03
N VAL A 32 -15.75 21.62 -11.94
CA VAL A 32 -16.13 22.00 -13.31
C VAL A 32 -17.48 22.72 -13.36
N THR A 33 -18.46 22.29 -12.55
CA THR A 33 -19.83 22.80 -12.62
C THR A 33 -20.09 23.99 -11.70
N GLN A 34 -19.41 24.05 -10.55
CA GLN A 34 -19.70 25.02 -9.48
C GLN A 34 -18.47 25.88 -9.13
N GLY A 35 -17.29 25.60 -9.69
CA GLY A 35 -16.06 26.33 -9.38
C GLY A 35 -15.51 26.06 -7.98
N VAL A 36 -15.93 24.97 -7.33
CA VAL A 36 -15.43 24.57 -6.01
C VAL A 36 -14.10 23.83 -6.19
N GLU A 37 -13.00 24.41 -5.72
CA GLU A 37 -11.67 23.80 -5.84
C GLU A 37 -11.62 22.42 -5.16
N PRO A 38 -11.04 21.39 -5.81
CA PRO A 38 -10.86 20.08 -5.20
C PRO A 38 -9.82 20.14 -4.06
N PRO A 39 -9.82 19.15 -3.15
CA PRO A 39 -8.80 19.08 -2.11
C PRO A 39 -7.40 18.95 -2.73
N TYR A 40 -6.39 19.56 -2.07
CA TYR A 40 -5.00 19.52 -2.53
C TYR A 40 -4.51 18.10 -2.75
N SER A 41 -3.61 17.87 -3.71
CA SER A 41 -3.09 16.53 -3.89
C SER A 41 -2.14 16.09 -2.77
N LYS A 42 -2.28 14.84 -2.31
CA LYS A 42 -1.51 14.24 -1.21
C LYS A 42 -0.37 13.31 -1.66
N HIS A 43 0.00 13.34 -2.94
CA HIS A 43 1.07 12.45 -3.43
C HIS A 43 2.39 12.67 -2.67
N PRO A 44 3.12 11.60 -2.33
CA PRO A 44 4.40 11.69 -1.65
C PRO A 44 5.37 12.63 -2.37
N ARG A 45 6.16 13.41 -1.62
CA ARG A 45 7.10 14.41 -2.16
C ARG A 45 8.51 14.24 -1.60
N ILE A 46 9.50 14.53 -2.45
CA ILE A 46 10.92 14.52 -2.09
C ILE A 46 11.21 15.55 -0.99
N LYS A 47 10.69 16.78 -1.14
CA LYS A 47 10.90 17.88 -0.17
C LYS A 47 10.36 17.59 1.23
N GLU A 48 9.38 16.70 1.34
CA GLU A 48 8.73 16.30 2.59
C GLU A 48 9.36 15.02 3.18
N GLY A 49 10.36 14.43 2.50
CA GLY A 49 11.00 13.19 2.94
C GLY A 49 10.10 11.95 2.85
N THR A 50 8.95 12.05 2.20
CA THR A 50 7.99 10.94 2.08
C THR A 50 8.23 10.09 0.83
N LEU A 51 9.23 10.44 0.02
CA LEU A 51 9.75 9.62 -1.08
C LEU A 51 11.18 9.24 -0.78
N VAL A 52 11.46 7.93 -0.79
CA VAL A 52 12.76 7.35 -0.41
C VAL A 52 13.26 6.39 -1.48
N SER A 53 14.55 6.05 -1.44
CA SER A 53 15.07 5.00 -2.30
C SER A 53 14.48 3.64 -1.90
N PRO A 54 14.10 2.76 -2.85
CA PRO A 54 13.58 1.43 -2.52
C PRO A 54 14.52 0.62 -1.62
N SER A 55 15.84 0.79 -1.77
CA SER A 55 16.82 0.09 -0.94
C SER A 55 16.69 0.43 0.56
N GLU A 56 16.22 1.62 0.90
CA GLU A 56 15.99 2.04 2.29
C GLU A 56 14.87 1.23 2.96
N LEU A 57 13.87 0.81 2.19
CA LEU A 57 12.75 0.01 2.69
C LEU A 57 13.18 -1.42 3.06
N SER A 58 14.28 -1.92 2.49
CA SER A 58 14.78 -3.28 2.81
C SER A 58 15.05 -3.45 4.31
N ARG A 59 15.49 -2.39 5.01
CA ARG A 59 15.72 -2.43 6.46
C ARG A 59 14.43 -2.72 7.22
N VAL A 60 13.32 -2.07 6.87
CA VAL A 60 12.01 -2.28 7.52
C VAL A 60 11.50 -3.68 7.22
N PHE A 61 11.41 -4.05 5.94
CA PHE A 61 10.84 -5.34 5.55
C PHE A 61 11.71 -6.55 5.91
N SER A 62 13.02 -6.37 6.14
CA SER A 62 13.88 -7.45 6.67
C SER A 62 13.52 -7.87 8.09
N GLN A 63 12.86 -6.99 8.84
CA GLN A 63 12.39 -7.23 10.21
C GLN A 63 10.97 -7.79 10.26
N ILE A 64 10.27 -7.86 9.11
CA ILE A 64 8.92 -8.41 8.99
C ILE A 64 9.02 -9.82 8.41
N ARG A 65 8.73 -10.82 9.25
CA ARG A 65 8.72 -12.23 8.81
C ARG A 65 7.68 -12.42 7.71
N GLY A 66 8.06 -13.12 6.63
CA GLY A 66 7.18 -13.37 5.49
C GLY A 66 7.08 -12.24 4.46
N ALA A 67 7.60 -11.04 4.77
CA ALA A 67 7.55 -9.93 3.82
C ALA A 67 8.36 -10.18 2.55
N ASN A 68 9.57 -10.74 2.68
CA ASN A 68 10.46 -11.06 1.55
C ASN A 68 10.61 -9.90 0.56
N TYR A 69 11.22 -8.79 1.01
CA TYR A 69 11.37 -7.59 0.20
C TYR A 69 11.95 -7.88 -1.20
N PRO A 70 11.43 -7.26 -2.29
CA PRO A 70 11.88 -7.56 -3.65
C PRO A 70 13.38 -7.23 -3.82
N LYS A 71 14.17 -8.20 -4.30
CA LYS A 71 15.62 -8.01 -4.50
C LYS A 71 15.95 -7.20 -5.75
N ARG A 72 14.99 -7.01 -6.65
CA ARG A 72 15.17 -6.31 -7.92
C ARG A 72 14.10 -5.25 -8.08
N HIS A 73 14.52 -3.99 -8.05
CA HIS A 73 13.69 -2.85 -8.43
C HIS A 73 14.01 -2.44 -9.87
N ALA A 74 12.99 -2.00 -10.60
CA ALA A 74 13.22 -1.34 -11.87
C ALA A 74 13.95 -0.02 -11.60
N ILE A 75 15.14 0.14 -12.17
CA ILE A 75 15.92 1.38 -12.10
C ILE A 75 15.95 1.96 -13.51
N PRO A 76 15.05 2.90 -13.85
CA PRO A 76 15.07 3.56 -15.14
C PRO A 76 16.43 4.24 -15.35
N ARG A 77 16.97 4.10 -16.56
CA ARG A 77 18.23 4.71 -16.98
C ARG A 77 17.99 5.50 -18.24
N ARG A 78 18.60 6.68 -18.34
CA ARG A 78 18.48 7.51 -19.55
C ARG A 78 19.02 6.72 -20.74
N ARG A 79 18.37 6.87 -21.89
CA ARG A 79 18.79 6.25 -23.15
C ARG A 79 19.21 7.35 -24.11
N GLY A 80 20.50 7.39 -24.43
CA GLY A 80 21.07 8.34 -25.37
C GLY A 80 20.87 7.86 -26.80
N PHE A 81 19.73 8.19 -27.41
CA PHE A 81 19.45 7.90 -28.82
C PHE A 81 20.06 8.91 -29.79
N LEU A 82 20.44 10.11 -29.29
CA LEU A 82 21.05 11.22 -30.02
C LEU A 82 20.41 11.46 -31.40
N PRO A 83 19.14 11.86 -31.49
CA PRO A 83 18.55 12.17 -32.79
C PRO A 83 19.12 13.48 -33.37
N GLU A 84 19.26 13.56 -34.70
CA GLU A 84 19.56 14.83 -35.39
C GLU A 84 18.45 15.84 -35.12
N ASP A 85 18.82 17.13 -34.97
CA ASP A 85 17.88 18.22 -34.75
C ASP A 85 16.77 18.25 -35.80
N GLY A 86 15.51 18.19 -35.35
CA GLY A 86 14.34 18.19 -36.23
C GLY A 86 13.89 16.80 -36.72
N THR A 87 14.52 15.73 -36.25
CA THR A 87 14.10 14.35 -36.51
C THR A 87 13.86 13.57 -35.21
N GLU A 88 13.00 12.55 -35.26
CA GLU A 88 12.80 11.61 -34.14
C GLU A 88 13.61 10.31 -34.34
N HIS A 89 14.44 10.24 -35.38
CA HIS A 89 15.16 9.03 -35.75
C HIS A 89 16.41 8.85 -34.85
N PRO A 90 16.58 7.69 -34.21
CA PRO A 90 17.77 7.43 -33.40
C PRO A 90 19.00 7.26 -34.29
N GLU A 91 20.08 8.00 -34.00
CA GLU A 91 21.36 7.82 -34.70
C GLU A 91 22.15 6.61 -34.16
N ILE A 92 21.98 6.28 -32.87
CA ILE A 92 22.71 5.21 -32.20
C ILE A 92 21.77 4.08 -31.77
N LEU A 93 22.02 2.87 -32.27
CA LEU A 93 21.36 1.63 -31.86
C LEU A 93 22.39 0.50 -31.63
N PRO A 94 22.42 -0.13 -30.44
CA PRO A 94 21.60 0.17 -29.26
C PRO A 94 22.00 1.51 -28.61
N PRO A 95 21.05 2.25 -28.01
CA PRO A 95 21.34 3.54 -27.40
C PRO A 95 22.31 3.41 -26.23
N GLU A 96 23.10 4.46 -26.02
CA GLU A 96 23.97 4.55 -24.86
C GLU A 96 23.16 4.55 -23.56
N VAL A 97 23.68 3.84 -22.56
CA VAL A 97 23.03 3.72 -21.24
C VAL A 97 23.58 4.81 -20.33
N GLY A 98 22.77 5.83 -20.08
CA GLY A 98 23.11 6.93 -19.18
C GLY A 98 22.79 6.66 -17.71
N GLU A 99 22.80 7.76 -16.96
CA GLU A 99 22.53 7.77 -15.53
C GLU A 99 21.15 7.21 -15.16
N ALA A 100 21.09 6.61 -13.98
CA ALA A 100 19.83 6.22 -13.36
C ALA A 100 19.02 7.47 -12.99
N TYR A 101 17.70 7.41 -13.16
CA TYR A 101 16.81 8.48 -12.75
C TYR A 101 15.47 7.92 -12.28
N GLY A 102 14.77 8.72 -11.46
CA GLY A 102 13.51 8.29 -10.86
C GLY A 102 13.69 7.06 -9.95
N GLY A 103 12.59 6.37 -9.67
CA GLY A 103 12.60 5.14 -8.88
C GLY A 103 12.46 5.32 -7.37
N LEU A 104 12.08 6.52 -6.90
CA LEU A 104 11.69 6.69 -5.50
C LEU A 104 10.31 6.07 -5.25
N VAL A 105 10.11 5.58 -4.03
CA VAL A 105 8.86 4.97 -3.56
C VAL A 105 8.38 5.65 -2.28
N PRO A 106 7.07 5.55 -1.95
CA PRO A 106 6.56 6.09 -0.70
C PRO A 106 7.31 5.52 0.51
N ALA A 107 7.63 6.39 1.47
CA ALA A 107 8.16 5.97 2.76
C ALA A 107 7.12 5.18 3.57
N VAL A 108 7.59 4.29 4.44
CA VAL A 108 6.74 3.48 5.31
C VAL A 108 7.13 3.64 6.78
N ASN A 109 6.18 3.40 7.68
CA ASN A 109 6.43 3.37 9.13
C ASN A 109 7.11 2.04 9.55
N SER A 110 7.31 1.84 10.86
CA SER A 110 7.88 0.58 11.38
C SER A 110 7.03 -0.64 11.03
N ASP A 111 5.72 -0.46 10.89
CA ASP A 111 4.82 -1.55 10.50
C ASP A 111 4.88 -1.85 9.00
N GLY A 112 5.69 -1.13 8.20
CA GLY A 112 5.76 -1.33 6.75
C GLY A 112 4.59 -0.74 5.97
N ASN A 113 3.76 0.11 6.61
CA ASN A 113 2.63 0.80 6.01
C ASN A 113 3.02 2.22 5.55
N GLU A 114 2.54 2.64 4.39
CA GLU A 114 2.86 3.95 3.78
C GLU A 114 2.41 5.12 4.69
N THR A 115 3.23 6.18 4.74
CA THR A 115 2.99 7.35 5.62
C THR A 115 2.57 8.61 4.88
N ALA A 116 2.43 8.54 3.56
CA ALA A 116 2.01 9.65 2.72
C ALA A 116 1.09 9.16 1.60
N GLY A 117 0.33 10.09 1.02
CA GLY A 117 -0.80 9.75 0.15
C GLY A 117 -2.13 10.05 0.84
N ILE A 118 -3.20 9.58 0.21
CA ILE A 118 -4.49 9.46 0.87
C ILE A 118 -4.43 8.12 1.62
N ILE A 119 -4.25 8.17 2.94
CA ILE A 119 -4.10 6.98 3.76
C ILE A 119 -5.48 6.39 4.01
N ALA A 120 -5.69 5.15 3.56
CA ALA A 120 -6.95 4.46 3.77
C ALA A 120 -7.12 4.07 5.24
N PRO A 121 -8.36 3.97 5.78
CA PRO A 121 -8.58 3.59 7.18
C PRO A 121 -7.91 2.26 7.57
N GLU A 122 -7.81 1.31 6.63
CA GLU A 122 -7.14 0.02 6.82
C GLU A 122 -5.61 0.14 6.98
N ILE A 123 -5.03 1.23 6.49
CA ILE A 123 -3.60 1.55 6.61
C ILE A 123 -3.35 2.39 7.88
N ALA A 124 -4.25 3.35 8.17
CA ALA A 124 -4.19 4.21 9.35
C ALA A 124 -4.45 3.45 10.66
N VAL A 125 -5.39 2.50 10.63
CA VAL A 125 -5.76 1.62 11.76
C VAL A 125 -5.49 0.16 11.37
N PRO A 126 -4.21 -0.26 11.28
CA PRO A 126 -3.86 -1.50 10.62
C PRO A 126 -4.09 -2.74 11.48
N LEU A 127 -4.52 -3.82 10.82
CA LEU A 127 -4.44 -5.21 11.31
C LEU A 127 -3.33 -6.01 10.61
N ALA A 128 -2.68 -5.39 9.61
CA ALA A 128 -1.66 -6.00 8.77
C ALA A 128 -0.71 -4.93 8.20
N THR A 129 0.42 -5.40 7.68
CA THR A 129 1.24 -4.62 6.75
C THR A 129 0.65 -4.74 5.35
N HIS A 130 0.35 -3.61 4.72
CA HIS A 130 -0.15 -3.51 3.35
C HIS A 130 0.94 -2.99 2.43
N THR A 131 1.19 -3.72 1.35
CA THR A 131 2.27 -3.43 0.40
C THR A 131 1.72 -3.30 -1.00
N GLY A 132 2.22 -2.33 -1.78
CA GLY A 132 1.92 -2.21 -3.21
C GLY A 132 2.57 -3.29 -4.09
N TRP A 133 3.23 -4.27 -3.48
CA TRP A 133 3.95 -5.36 -4.13
C TRP A 133 3.72 -6.68 -3.39
N THR A 134 3.83 -7.82 -4.08
CA THR A 134 4.03 -9.15 -3.49
C THR A 134 4.88 -9.96 -4.44
N LEU A 135 5.60 -10.97 -3.93
CA LEU A 135 6.33 -11.89 -4.79
C LEU A 135 5.44 -13.01 -5.32
N ARG A 136 5.96 -13.74 -6.32
CA ARG A 136 5.34 -14.94 -6.86
C ARG A 136 5.35 -16.08 -5.84
N HIS A 137 4.32 -16.91 -5.84
CA HIS A 137 4.29 -18.13 -5.04
C HIS A 137 5.35 -19.13 -5.53
N PRO A 138 6.01 -19.91 -4.66
CA PRO A 138 7.03 -20.89 -5.06
C PRO A 138 6.57 -21.87 -6.16
N ASP A 139 5.33 -22.37 -6.06
CA ASP A 139 4.73 -23.30 -7.04
C ASP A 139 4.67 -22.80 -8.50
N ILE A 140 4.79 -21.49 -8.77
CA ILE A 140 4.78 -20.95 -10.14
C ILE A 140 6.16 -20.48 -10.62
N GLY A 141 7.22 -20.81 -9.86
CA GLY A 141 8.60 -20.43 -10.13
C GLY A 141 8.86 -18.92 -10.02
N GLY A 142 10.14 -18.56 -9.93
CA GLY A 142 10.55 -17.16 -9.83
C GLY A 142 10.12 -16.49 -8.53
N GLU A 143 10.18 -17.21 -7.40
CA GLU A 143 9.76 -16.75 -6.05
C GLU A 143 10.39 -15.42 -5.59
N SER A 144 11.51 -14.99 -6.20
CA SER A 144 12.16 -13.71 -5.90
C SER A 144 11.70 -12.56 -6.81
N GLN A 145 10.81 -12.83 -7.76
CA GLN A 145 10.25 -11.86 -8.69
C GLN A 145 8.92 -11.32 -8.17
N LEU A 146 8.66 -10.05 -8.47
CA LEU A 146 7.37 -9.42 -8.27
C LEU A 146 6.28 -10.18 -9.04
N LEU A 147 5.15 -10.41 -8.38
CA LEU A 147 3.92 -10.72 -9.08
C LEU A 147 3.35 -9.40 -9.64
N MET A 148 3.19 -9.34 -10.95
CA MET A 148 2.82 -8.10 -11.65
C MET A 148 1.45 -7.58 -11.18
N PHE A 149 1.36 -6.25 -10.96
CA PHE A 149 0.14 -5.56 -10.50
C PHE A 149 -0.50 -6.15 -9.25
N ALA A 150 0.34 -6.71 -8.36
CA ALA A 150 -0.12 -7.30 -7.13
C ALA A 150 0.52 -6.69 -5.90
N GLY A 151 -0.35 -6.19 -5.01
CA GLY A 151 -0.01 -5.88 -3.64
C GLY A 151 -0.20 -7.06 -2.70
N GLY A 152 0.44 -6.99 -1.54
CA GLY A 152 0.40 -8.00 -0.50
C GLY A 152 -0.17 -7.48 0.82
N THR A 153 -0.74 -8.40 1.59
CA THR A 153 -1.23 -8.20 2.95
C THR A 153 -0.52 -9.20 3.85
N ILE A 154 0.25 -8.71 4.82
CA ILE A 154 1.04 -9.52 5.75
C ILE A 154 0.48 -9.27 7.17
N PRO A 155 -0.34 -10.19 7.70
CA PRO A 155 -1.06 -9.98 8.96
C PRO A 155 -0.12 -9.70 10.13
N PHE A 156 -0.61 -8.94 11.11
CA PHE A 156 0.02 -8.90 12.43
C PHE A 156 -0.29 -10.19 13.20
N CYS A 157 0.55 -10.51 14.18
CA CYS A 157 0.21 -11.53 15.17
C CYS A 157 -1.07 -11.13 15.90
N SER A 158 -1.94 -12.09 16.18
CA SER A 158 -3.20 -11.81 16.86
C SER A 158 -2.95 -11.54 18.35
N THR A 159 -1.96 -12.22 18.94
CA THR A 159 -1.58 -12.08 20.35
C THR A 159 -0.11 -11.68 20.55
N GLU A 160 0.20 -11.10 21.71
CA GLU A 160 1.55 -10.78 22.18
C GLU A 160 2.38 -12.07 22.34
N HIS A 161 1.74 -13.16 22.77
CA HIS A 161 2.39 -14.46 22.86
C HIS A 161 2.89 -14.92 21.49
N GLU A 162 2.00 -14.98 20.48
CA GLU A 162 2.36 -15.32 19.10
C GLU A 162 3.47 -14.40 18.58
N ARG A 163 3.34 -13.09 18.81
CA ARG A 163 4.33 -12.08 18.41
C ARG A 163 5.71 -12.38 18.98
N ARG A 164 5.80 -12.67 20.28
CA ARG A 164 7.06 -12.95 20.98
C ARG A 164 7.67 -14.28 20.50
N GLU A 165 6.85 -15.30 20.27
CA GLU A 165 7.32 -16.60 19.77
C GLU A 165 7.94 -16.50 18.36
N VAL A 166 7.33 -15.72 17.47
CA VAL A 166 7.84 -15.55 16.11
C VAL A 166 8.86 -14.42 15.98
N GLY A 167 9.10 -13.66 17.05
CA GLY A 167 10.03 -12.53 17.08
C GLY A 167 9.59 -11.34 16.22
N ASP A 168 8.29 -11.12 16.05
CA ASP A 168 7.79 -9.97 15.28
C ASP A 168 7.91 -8.67 16.10
N HIS A 169 8.49 -7.66 15.47
CA HIS A 169 8.70 -6.36 16.10
C HIS A 169 7.45 -5.48 16.07
N ARG A 170 6.50 -5.76 15.16
CA ARG A 170 5.24 -5.04 15.03
C ARG A 170 4.33 -5.44 16.21
N PRO A 171 3.76 -4.49 16.97
CA PRO A 171 2.77 -4.80 17.99
C PRO A 171 1.64 -5.69 17.44
N SER A 172 1.24 -6.70 18.22
CA SER A 172 0.15 -7.60 17.89
C SER A 172 -1.20 -6.86 17.88
N ILE A 173 -2.23 -7.53 17.38
CA ILE A 173 -3.58 -6.95 17.35
C ILE A 173 -4.08 -6.69 18.78
N GLU A 174 -3.87 -7.61 19.72
CA GLU A 174 -4.28 -7.43 21.13
C GLU A 174 -3.52 -6.31 21.86
N GLU A 175 -2.27 -6.04 21.46
CA GLU A 175 -1.50 -4.91 22.01
C GLU A 175 -1.97 -3.56 21.45
N ARG A 176 -2.61 -3.54 20.27
CA ARG A 176 -3.06 -2.32 19.59
C ARG A 176 -4.48 -1.92 19.93
N TYR A 177 -5.37 -2.90 20.09
CA TYR A 177 -6.80 -2.68 20.23
C TYR A 177 -7.34 -3.47 21.40
N SER A 178 -8.09 -2.78 22.28
CA SER A 178 -8.64 -3.41 23.47
C SER A 178 -9.68 -4.47 23.12
N ASP A 179 -10.48 -4.20 22.09
CA ASP A 179 -11.48 -5.11 21.53
C ASP A 179 -11.89 -4.66 20.11
N ARG A 180 -12.84 -5.39 19.53
CA ARG A 180 -13.41 -5.10 18.20
C ARG A 180 -14.05 -3.72 18.12
N ARG A 181 -14.66 -3.24 19.20
CA ARG A 181 -15.33 -1.94 19.23
C ARG A 181 -14.31 -0.83 19.21
N ASP A 182 -13.26 -0.92 20.02
CA ASP A 182 -12.13 0.04 20.01
C ASP A 182 -11.51 0.16 18.62
N TYR A 183 -11.26 -0.97 17.95
CA TYR A 183 -10.79 -0.98 16.56
C TYR A 183 -11.74 -0.26 15.59
N LEU A 184 -13.05 -0.57 15.62
CA LEU A 184 -14.03 0.06 14.73
C LEU A 184 -14.26 1.54 15.03
N ASP A 185 -14.19 1.94 16.30
CA ASP A 185 -14.29 3.34 16.72
C ASP A 185 -13.08 4.14 16.18
N LYS A 186 -11.87 3.58 16.22
CA LYS A 186 -10.69 4.19 15.58
C LYS A 186 -10.83 4.29 14.06
N VAL A 187 -11.29 3.23 13.39
CA VAL A 187 -11.55 3.25 11.94
C VAL A 187 -12.56 4.34 11.57
N ARG A 188 -13.61 4.51 12.38
CA ARG A 188 -14.61 5.56 12.18
C ARG A 188 -13.96 6.95 12.20
N VAL A 189 -13.11 7.23 13.19
CA VAL A 189 -12.41 8.52 13.32
C VAL A 189 -11.60 8.83 12.06
N GLU A 190 -10.80 7.88 11.57
CA GLU A 190 -10.00 8.08 10.35
C GLU A 190 -10.89 8.27 9.10
N ALA A 191 -12.00 7.53 8.99
CA ALA A 191 -12.94 7.70 7.89
C ALA A 191 -13.64 9.07 7.94
N GLU A 192 -14.03 9.54 9.12
CA GLU A 192 -14.62 10.87 9.33
C GLU A 192 -13.63 11.98 8.96
N GLU A 193 -12.36 11.85 9.35
CA GLU A 193 -11.31 12.80 8.96
C GLU A 193 -11.13 12.87 7.43
N LEU A 194 -11.17 11.73 6.73
CA LEU A 194 -11.11 11.71 5.26
C LEU A 194 -12.33 12.37 4.60
N VAL A 195 -13.50 12.32 5.25
CA VAL A 195 -14.70 13.05 4.79
C VAL A 195 -14.51 14.56 4.96
N GLU A 196 -13.99 15.00 6.10
CA GLU A 196 -13.66 16.41 6.35
C GLU A 196 -12.63 16.95 5.34
N GLN A 197 -11.68 16.10 4.93
CA GLN A 197 -10.68 16.43 3.91
C GLN A 197 -11.18 16.25 2.47
N HIS A 198 -12.45 15.91 2.26
CA HIS A 198 -13.06 15.65 0.94
C HIS A 198 -12.42 14.51 0.13
N TYR A 199 -11.71 13.57 0.78
CA TYR A 199 -11.21 12.36 0.12
C TYR A 199 -12.16 11.17 0.25
N LEU A 200 -13.15 11.25 1.12
CA LEU A 200 -14.19 10.24 1.30
C LEU A 200 -15.57 10.91 1.30
N LEU A 201 -16.61 10.18 0.91
CA LEU A 201 -17.99 10.65 1.09
C LEU A 201 -18.55 10.18 2.43
N LYS A 202 -19.46 10.95 3.02
CA LYS A 202 -20.12 10.56 4.28
C LYS A 202 -20.75 9.16 4.24
N ARG A 203 -21.32 8.77 3.09
CA ARG A 203 -21.91 7.43 2.90
C ARG A 203 -20.88 6.30 2.90
N ASP A 204 -19.61 6.62 2.64
CA ASP A 204 -18.55 5.63 2.51
C ASP A 204 -17.92 5.30 3.87
N ILE A 205 -18.24 6.05 4.93
CA ILE A 205 -17.86 5.69 6.32
C ILE A 205 -18.38 4.29 6.66
N ASP A 206 -19.65 4.00 6.35
CA ASP A 206 -20.25 2.70 6.62
C ASP A 206 -19.58 1.57 5.82
N ILE A 207 -19.12 1.86 4.59
CA ILE A 207 -18.36 0.91 3.75
C ILE A 207 -17.01 0.59 4.41
N SER A 208 -16.27 1.61 4.86
CA SER A 208 -15.00 1.42 5.58
C SER A 208 -15.18 0.59 6.85
N LEU A 209 -16.27 0.83 7.59
CA LEU A 209 -16.57 0.07 8.81
C LEU A 209 -16.98 -1.37 8.53
N GLU A 210 -17.73 -1.63 7.46
CA GLU A 210 -18.08 -2.99 7.05
C GLU A 210 -16.84 -3.78 6.62
N LEU A 211 -15.94 -3.15 5.84
CA LEU A 211 -14.68 -3.77 5.42
C LEU A 211 -13.77 -4.05 6.64
N ALA A 212 -13.60 -3.06 7.52
CA ALA A 212 -12.84 -3.22 8.75
C ALA A 212 -13.39 -4.34 9.64
N SER A 213 -14.72 -4.38 9.82
CA SER A 213 -15.45 -5.43 10.54
C SER A 213 -15.10 -6.82 10.00
N ARG A 214 -15.12 -6.99 8.67
CA ARG A 214 -14.78 -8.26 8.02
C ARG A 214 -13.30 -8.64 8.20
N MET A 215 -12.39 -7.67 8.14
CA MET A 215 -10.97 -7.91 8.36
C MET A 215 -10.68 -8.32 9.81
N TRP A 216 -11.34 -7.68 10.78
CA TRP A 216 -11.26 -8.09 12.18
C TRP A 216 -11.68 -9.54 12.35
N ASP A 217 -12.85 -9.91 11.82
CA ASP A 217 -13.38 -11.26 11.95
C ASP A 217 -12.45 -12.29 11.27
N TYR A 218 -11.78 -11.91 10.18
CA TYR A 218 -10.82 -12.77 9.49
C TYR A 218 -9.50 -12.96 10.26
N PHE A 219 -8.88 -11.87 10.74
CA PHE A 219 -7.54 -11.92 11.36
C PHE A 219 -7.56 -12.25 12.85
N VAL A 220 -8.65 -11.96 13.54
CA VAL A 220 -8.77 -12.14 15.00
C VAL A 220 -9.64 -13.35 15.32
N SER A 221 -10.87 -13.39 14.77
CA SER A 221 -11.85 -14.42 15.13
C SER A 221 -11.61 -15.75 14.41
N GLY A 222 -10.96 -15.75 13.25
CA GLY A 222 -10.67 -16.95 12.46
C GLY A 222 -9.59 -17.86 13.06
N LYS A 223 -8.76 -17.36 13.99
CA LYS A 223 -7.67 -18.13 14.63
C LYS A 223 -8.05 -18.75 15.99
N THR A 224 -9.21 -18.41 16.57
CA THR A 224 -9.64 -18.96 17.87
C THR A 224 -10.32 -20.34 17.75
N GLN A 225 -10.43 -20.91 16.54
CA GLN A 225 -11.14 -22.18 16.28
C GLN A 225 -10.23 -23.36 15.85
N GLU A 226 -8.90 -23.22 15.92
CA GLU A 226 -7.95 -24.35 15.83
C GLU A 226 -7.30 -24.62 17.19
#